data_AF-A0A7Y4YKZ9-F1
#
_entry.id   AF-A0A7Y4YKZ9-F1
#
_cell.length_a   1.000
_cell.length_b   1.000
_cell.length_c   1.000
_cell.angle_alpha   90.00
_cell.angle_beta   90.00
_cell.angle_gamma   90.00
#
_symmetry.space_group_name_H-M   'P 1'
#
loop_
_entity.id
_entity.type
_entity.pdbx_description
1 polymer ?
#
loop_
_entity_poly.entity_id
_entity_poly.type
_entity_poly.pdbx_seq_one_letter_code
_entity_poly.pdbx_strand_id
1 'polypeptide(L)'
;GLPDEPVQAVRWFLEKPGAAQADAALRAGALWNTLVFAANVDLLWTLGWQCLPDMMPLFERLSQAIGGPEEGRALEAIYRDMPAKNFSSDLLQQVPERLAVIELTGVLWSDWGKPERITETLRRIDRQPSFPLSCLDRPFAPFPFAAANGELSMNTSSV
;
A
#
# COMPACT_ATOMS: atom_id res chain seq x y z
N GLY A 1 10.97 29.55 2.39
CA GLY A 1 11.31 28.19 1.94
C GLY A 1 11.25 27.31 3.14
N LEU A 2 10.57 26.16 3.05
CA LEU A 2 10.64 25.15 4.10
C LEU A 2 12.12 24.76 4.27
N PRO A 3 12.63 24.58 5.50
CA PRO A 3 14.00 24.13 5.72
C PRO A 3 14.23 22.83 4.93
N ASP A 4 15.44 22.65 4.39
CA ASP A 4 15.85 21.40 3.74
C ASP A 4 15.61 20.24 4.73
N GLU A 5 14.50 19.53 4.60
CA GLU A 5 14.32 18.26 5.30
C GLU A 5 15.34 17.29 4.67
N PRO A 6 16.33 16.81 5.44
CA PRO A 6 17.42 16.04 4.86
C PRO A 6 16.85 14.72 4.33
N VAL A 7 17.01 14.50 3.02
CA VAL A 7 16.78 13.20 2.39
C VAL A 7 17.82 12.21 2.94
N GLN A 8 17.35 11.07 3.48
CA GLN A 8 18.20 10.05 4.09
C GLN A 8 18.14 8.74 3.29
N ALA A 9 19.28 8.09 3.11
CA ALA A 9 19.32 6.75 2.52
C ALA A 9 18.69 5.73 3.48
N VAL A 10 17.93 4.78 2.94
CA VAL A 10 17.33 3.71 3.75
C VAL A 10 18.33 2.56 3.90
N ARG A 11 18.61 2.16 5.15
CA ARG A 11 19.49 1.02 5.43
C ARG A 11 18.73 -0.31 5.46
N TRP A 12 17.52 -0.29 6.03
CA TRP A 12 16.63 -1.45 6.15
C TRP A 12 15.21 -0.96 5.95
N PHE A 13 14.42 -1.74 5.23
CA PHE A 13 12.98 -1.58 5.16
C PHE A 13 12.33 -2.82 5.79
N LEU A 14 11.35 -2.62 6.67
CA LEU A 14 10.70 -3.70 7.41
C LEU A 14 9.19 -3.62 7.19
N GLU A 15 8.65 -4.48 6.33
CA GLU A 15 7.21 -4.63 6.15
C GLU A 15 6.62 -5.43 7.32
N LYS A 16 5.66 -4.82 8.03
CA LYS A 16 4.88 -5.44 9.13
C LYS A 16 5.74 -6.24 10.14
N PRO A 17 6.78 -5.63 10.76
CA PRO A 17 7.58 -6.32 11.76
C PRO A 17 6.75 -6.69 13.01
N GLY A 18 7.17 -7.73 13.72
CA GLY A 18 6.61 -8.05 15.03
C GLY A 18 6.88 -6.93 16.05
N ALA A 19 6.08 -6.84 17.12
CA ALA A 19 6.11 -5.73 18.09
C ALA A 19 7.52 -5.44 18.65
N ALA A 20 8.24 -6.48 19.09
CA ALA A 20 9.60 -6.32 19.64
C ALA A 20 10.59 -5.76 18.62
N GLN A 21 10.45 -6.16 17.33
CA GLN A 21 11.30 -5.68 16.25
C GLN A 21 10.94 -4.24 15.87
N ALA A 22 9.64 -3.90 15.82
CA ALA A 22 9.17 -2.53 15.60
C ALA A 22 9.72 -1.59 16.68
N ASP A 23 9.61 -1.98 17.96
CA ASP A 23 10.11 -1.20 19.09
C ASP A 23 11.64 -1.00 19.02
N ALA A 24 12.39 -2.05 18.66
CA ALA A 24 13.82 -1.97 18.50
C ALA A 24 14.21 -1.05 17.34
N ALA A 25 13.50 -1.13 16.21
CA ALA A 25 13.72 -0.28 15.05
C ALA A 25 13.44 1.19 15.37
N LEU A 26 12.31 1.51 16.03
CA LEU A 26 11.97 2.88 16.43
C LEU A 26 13.00 3.46 17.41
N ARG A 27 13.49 2.67 18.38
CA ARG A 27 14.59 3.09 19.27
C ARG A 27 15.89 3.37 18.52
N ALA A 28 16.09 2.73 17.37
CA ALA A 28 17.24 2.95 16.50
C ALA A 28 17.02 4.09 15.49
N GLY A 29 15.90 4.82 15.56
CA GLY A 29 15.58 5.95 14.68
C GLY A 29 14.85 5.56 13.38
N ALA A 30 14.23 4.38 13.32
CA ALA A 30 13.37 4.02 12.19
C ALA A 30 12.13 4.92 12.11
N LEU A 31 11.61 5.09 10.90
CA LEU A 31 10.40 5.85 10.61
C LEU A 31 9.25 4.91 10.24
N TRP A 32 8.02 5.36 10.47
CA TRP A 32 6.84 4.71 9.92
C TRP A 32 6.68 5.07 8.44
N ASN A 33 6.60 4.06 7.57
CA ASN A 33 6.32 4.26 6.16
C ASN A 33 4.85 4.65 5.95
N THR A 34 4.60 5.77 5.27
CA THR A 34 3.25 6.25 4.93
C THR A 34 2.70 5.65 3.63
N LEU A 35 3.55 4.92 2.88
CA LEU A 35 3.30 4.42 1.52
C LEU A 35 3.05 5.53 0.49
N VAL A 36 3.41 6.77 0.82
CA VAL A 36 3.52 7.88 -0.15
C VAL A 36 4.95 7.92 -0.65
N PHE A 37 5.15 7.71 -1.95
CA PHE A 37 6.48 7.74 -2.55
C PHE A 37 6.43 8.34 -3.96
N ALA A 38 7.60 8.76 -4.44
CA ALA A 38 7.82 9.15 -5.81
C ALA A 38 9.03 8.40 -6.35
N ALA A 39 8.97 7.94 -7.59
CA ALA A 39 10.06 7.23 -8.24
C ALA A 39 10.06 7.51 -9.74
N ASN A 40 11.22 7.35 -10.35
CA ASN A 40 11.33 7.27 -11.80
C ASN A 40 10.68 5.95 -12.28
N VAL A 41 9.85 6.04 -13.32
CA VAL A 41 9.09 4.89 -13.85
C VAL A 41 10.03 3.82 -14.44
N ASP A 42 11.09 4.21 -15.15
CA ASP A 42 12.06 3.26 -15.72
C ASP A 42 12.81 2.51 -14.61
N LEU A 43 13.11 3.18 -13.50
CA LEU A 43 13.68 2.54 -12.33
C LEU A 43 12.70 1.52 -11.73
N LEU A 44 11.43 1.88 -11.55
CA LEU A 44 10.42 0.94 -11.06
C LEU A 44 10.26 -0.27 -11.99
N TRP A 45 10.29 -0.05 -13.31
CA TRP A 45 10.22 -1.13 -14.30
C TRP A 45 11.43 -2.06 -14.20
N THR A 46 12.63 -1.49 -14.07
CA THR A 46 13.88 -2.24 -13.88
C THR A 46 13.84 -3.07 -12.60
N LEU A 47 13.40 -2.48 -11.48
CA LEU A 47 13.26 -3.18 -10.20
C LEU A 47 12.17 -4.24 -10.25
N GLY A 48 11.11 -4.02 -11.04
CA GLY A 48 10.08 -5.01 -11.32
C GLY A 48 10.67 -6.28 -11.96
N TRP A 49 11.53 -6.14 -12.98
CA TRP A 49 12.22 -7.29 -13.58
C TRP A 49 13.18 -7.98 -12.61
N GLN A 50 13.81 -7.23 -11.72
CA GLN A 50 14.73 -7.78 -10.71
C GLN A 50 14.01 -8.54 -9.60
N CYS A 51 12.91 -7.99 -9.06
CA CYS A 51 12.28 -8.49 -7.83
C CYS A 51 10.98 -9.26 -8.09
N LEU A 52 10.29 -8.96 -9.19
CA LEU A 52 8.99 -9.51 -9.57
C LEU A 52 9.00 -10.11 -11.00
N PRO A 53 10.00 -10.94 -11.37
CA PRO A 53 10.17 -11.40 -12.75
C PRO A 53 8.97 -12.17 -13.30
N ASP A 54 8.18 -12.81 -12.44
CA ASP A 54 6.98 -13.57 -12.86
C ASP A 54 5.80 -12.66 -13.25
N MET A 55 5.78 -11.40 -12.75
CA MET A 55 4.72 -10.43 -13.09
C MET A 55 5.04 -9.63 -14.34
N MET A 56 6.32 -9.32 -14.58
CA MET A 56 6.71 -8.39 -15.64
C MET A 56 6.27 -8.82 -17.06
N PRO A 57 6.35 -10.09 -17.48
CA PRO A 57 5.82 -10.52 -18.77
C PRO A 57 4.31 -10.26 -18.93
N LEU A 58 3.55 -10.30 -17.83
CA LEU A 58 2.12 -9.98 -17.83
C LEU A 58 1.90 -8.48 -18.04
N PHE A 59 2.70 -7.62 -17.40
CA PHE A 59 2.65 -6.18 -17.64
C PHE A 59 3.09 -5.80 -19.05
N GLU A 60 4.10 -6.47 -19.62
CA GLU A 60 4.48 -6.29 -21.03
C GLU A 60 3.33 -6.68 -21.97
N ARG A 61 2.62 -7.78 -21.67
CA ARG A 61 1.43 -8.16 -22.44
C ARG A 61 0.31 -7.12 -22.30
N LEU A 62 0.09 -6.59 -21.10
CA LEU A 62 -0.92 -5.55 -20.87
C LEU A 62 -0.57 -4.27 -21.64
N SER A 63 0.71 -3.87 -21.67
CA SER A 63 1.15 -2.63 -22.34
C SER A 63 0.79 -2.61 -23.83
N GLN A 64 0.78 -3.76 -24.50
CA GLN A 64 0.37 -3.90 -25.90
C GLN A 64 -1.15 -3.73 -26.12
N ALA A 65 -1.96 -3.88 -25.08
CA ALA A 65 -3.41 -3.80 -25.15
C ALA A 65 -3.99 -2.46 -24.66
N ILE A 66 -3.23 -1.68 -23.88
CA ILE A 66 -3.67 -0.40 -23.31
C ILE A 66 -4.12 0.56 -24.43
N GLY A 67 -5.28 1.19 -24.24
CA GLY A 67 -5.92 2.10 -25.19
C GLY A 67 -6.59 1.40 -26.37
N GLY A 68 -6.49 0.08 -26.47
CA GLY A 68 -7.08 -0.74 -27.52
C GLY A 68 -8.42 -1.37 -27.11
N PRO A 69 -9.16 -1.97 -28.08
CA PRO A 69 -10.44 -2.63 -27.80
C PRO A 69 -10.31 -3.87 -26.90
N GLU A 70 -9.12 -4.47 -26.84
CA GLU A 70 -8.86 -5.68 -26.05
C GLU A 70 -8.37 -5.40 -24.63
N GLU A 71 -8.17 -4.13 -24.22
CA GLU A 71 -7.59 -3.76 -22.92
C GLU A 71 -8.29 -4.46 -21.76
N GLY A 72 -9.62 -4.36 -21.67
CA GLY A 72 -10.40 -4.93 -20.58
C GLY A 72 -10.29 -6.46 -20.52
N ARG A 73 -10.38 -7.13 -21.68
CA ARG A 73 -10.26 -8.59 -21.76
C ARG A 73 -8.84 -9.06 -21.39
N ALA A 74 -7.82 -8.33 -21.85
CA ALA A 74 -6.44 -8.63 -21.52
C ALA A 74 -6.18 -8.45 -20.02
N LEU A 75 -6.67 -7.36 -19.43
CA LEU A 75 -6.54 -7.05 -18.01
C LEU A 75 -7.22 -8.13 -17.15
N GLU A 76 -8.46 -8.51 -17.46
CA GLU A 76 -9.18 -9.54 -16.72
C GLU A 76 -8.47 -10.91 -16.79
N ALA A 77 -7.99 -11.30 -17.97
CA ALA A 77 -7.25 -12.54 -18.13
C ALA A 77 -5.92 -12.52 -17.34
N ILE A 78 -5.21 -11.39 -17.34
CA ILE A 78 -3.97 -11.24 -16.58
C ILE A 78 -4.23 -11.33 -15.08
N TYR A 79 -5.19 -10.57 -14.56
CA TYR A 79 -5.47 -10.55 -13.11
C TYR A 79 -6.03 -11.89 -12.58
N ARG A 80 -6.63 -12.72 -13.44
CA ARG A 80 -7.07 -14.08 -13.08
C ARG A 80 -5.90 -15.00 -12.71
N ASP A 81 -4.78 -14.87 -13.41
CA ASP A 81 -3.64 -15.78 -13.31
C ASP A 81 -2.43 -15.17 -12.59
N MET A 82 -2.41 -13.83 -12.42
CA MET A 82 -1.28 -13.11 -11.85
C MET A 82 -1.05 -13.49 -10.37
N PRO A 83 0.20 -13.78 -9.96
CA PRO A 83 0.49 -14.05 -8.57
C PRO A 83 0.26 -12.80 -7.71
N ALA A 84 -0.29 -12.99 -6.51
CA ALA A 84 -0.37 -11.93 -5.52
C ALA A 84 1.04 -11.60 -5.00
N LYS A 85 1.41 -10.32 -5.06
CA LYS A 85 2.67 -9.79 -4.54
C LYS A 85 2.38 -8.55 -3.70
N ASN A 86 3.15 -8.37 -2.62
CA ASN A 86 3.08 -7.19 -1.77
C ASN A 86 4.20 -6.22 -2.16
N PHE A 87 3.83 -5.00 -2.54
CA PHE A 87 4.78 -3.98 -3.01
C PHE A 87 5.87 -3.64 -1.96
N SER A 88 5.52 -3.61 -0.68
CA SER A 88 6.47 -3.33 0.39
C SER A 88 7.44 -4.49 0.63
N SER A 89 6.96 -5.72 0.83
CA SER A 89 7.83 -6.86 1.14
C SER A 89 8.55 -7.44 -0.08
N ASP A 90 7.89 -7.46 -1.23
CA ASP A 90 8.38 -8.17 -2.42
C ASP A 90 9.14 -7.25 -3.38
N LEU A 91 9.06 -5.92 -3.19
CA LEU A 91 9.84 -4.95 -3.94
C LEU A 91 10.68 -4.07 -3.01
N LEU A 92 10.07 -3.16 -2.23
CA LEU A 92 10.82 -2.14 -1.47
C LEU A 92 11.81 -2.75 -0.46
N GLN A 93 11.39 -3.79 0.25
CA GLN A 93 12.23 -4.50 1.21
C GLN A 93 13.39 -5.27 0.57
N GLN A 94 13.29 -5.61 -0.70
CA GLN A 94 14.33 -6.35 -1.42
C GLN A 94 15.47 -5.46 -1.90
N VAL A 95 15.24 -4.15 -2.01
CA VAL A 95 16.22 -3.19 -2.55
C VAL A 95 16.34 -1.92 -1.70
N PRO A 96 16.57 -2.01 -0.37
CA PRO A 96 16.67 -0.84 0.50
C PRO A 96 17.73 0.17 0.03
N GLU A 97 18.80 -0.29 -0.62
CA GLU A 97 19.85 0.54 -1.18
C GLU A 97 19.40 1.45 -2.35
N ARG A 98 18.21 1.18 -2.91
CA ARG A 98 17.57 2.00 -3.95
C ARG A 98 16.57 3.00 -3.38
N LEU A 99 16.39 3.03 -2.06
CA LEU A 99 15.40 3.86 -1.39
C LEU A 99 16.05 5.02 -0.64
N ALA A 100 15.33 6.14 -0.64
CA ALA A 100 15.59 7.29 0.22
C ALA A 100 14.28 7.76 0.85
N VAL A 101 14.37 8.39 2.02
CA VAL A 101 13.23 8.83 2.82
C VAL A 101 13.39 10.29 3.23
N ILE A 102 12.25 10.98 3.33
CA ILE A 102 12.12 12.28 3.97
C ILE A 102 11.23 12.06 5.18
N GLU A 103 11.69 12.49 6.36
CA GLU A 103 10.88 12.43 7.57
C GLU A 103 9.74 13.44 7.48
N LEU A 104 8.49 12.96 7.57
CA LEU A 104 7.32 13.83 7.56
C LEU A 104 7.13 14.48 8.94
N THR A 105 7.40 15.78 9.02
CA THR A 105 7.22 16.57 10.26
C THR A 105 6.02 17.50 10.19
N GLY A 106 5.49 17.91 11.35
CA GLY A 106 4.41 18.90 11.43
C GLY A 106 3.04 18.43 10.89
N VAL A 107 2.86 17.14 10.63
CA VAL A 107 1.62 16.56 10.10
C VAL A 107 1.08 15.50 11.06
N LEU A 108 -0.24 15.50 11.27
CA LEU A 108 -0.93 14.37 11.88
C LEU A 108 -1.26 13.36 10.78
N TRP A 109 -0.63 12.19 10.84
CA TRP A 109 -0.87 11.09 9.89
C TRP A 109 -1.44 9.85 10.60
N SER A 110 -2.35 9.16 9.92
CA SER A 110 -2.93 7.88 10.34
C SER A 110 -3.44 7.15 9.09
N ASP A 111 -3.16 5.85 8.99
CA ASP A 111 -3.64 4.98 7.90
C ASP A 111 -5.12 4.56 8.06
N TRP A 112 -5.73 4.87 9.22
CA TRP A 112 -7.06 4.39 9.63
C TRP A 112 -7.26 2.87 9.49
N GLY A 113 -6.19 2.10 9.62
CA GLY A 113 -6.24 0.63 9.50
C GLY A 113 -7.01 -0.09 10.62
N LYS A 114 -7.47 0.65 11.64
CA LYS A 114 -8.34 0.14 12.71
C LYS A 114 -9.43 1.17 13.04
N PRO A 115 -10.66 0.75 13.38
CA PRO A 115 -11.76 1.65 13.69
C PRO A 115 -11.41 2.67 14.81
N GLU A 116 -10.69 2.24 15.84
CA GLU A 116 -10.31 3.10 16.98
C GLU A 116 -9.34 4.21 16.57
N ARG A 117 -8.58 4.05 15.47
CA ARG A 117 -7.69 5.10 14.94
C ARG A 117 -8.47 6.26 14.35
N ILE A 118 -9.71 6.06 13.91
CA ILE A 118 -10.57 7.12 13.37
C ILE A 118 -10.98 8.07 14.52
N THR A 119 -11.46 7.51 15.62
CA THR A 119 -11.88 8.30 16.79
C THR A 119 -10.70 8.99 17.48
N GLU A 120 -9.55 8.33 17.52
CA GLU A 120 -8.28 8.93 17.94
C GLU A 120 -7.94 10.15 17.09
N THR A 121 -8.01 10.02 15.76
CA THR A 121 -7.73 11.12 14.83
C THR A 121 -8.68 12.29 15.07
N LEU A 122 -9.99 12.04 15.16
CA LEU A 122 -11.01 13.07 15.41
C LEU A 122 -10.75 13.81 16.73
N ARG A 123 -10.45 13.08 17.80
CA ARG A 123 -10.12 13.68 19.10
C ARG A 123 -8.90 14.58 19.03
N ARG A 124 -7.85 14.17 18.31
CA ARG A 124 -6.62 14.96 18.15
C ARG A 124 -6.83 16.27 17.40
N ILE A 125 -7.88 16.37 16.58
CA ILE A 125 -8.23 17.58 15.85
C ILE A 125 -9.44 18.33 16.44
N ASP A 126 -9.80 18.05 17.70
CA ASP A 126 -10.96 18.61 18.40
C ASP A 126 -12.30 18.48 17.64
N ARG A 127 -12.49 17.32 16.99
CA ARG A 127 -13.74 16.95 16.33
C ARG A 127 -14.40 15.80 17.06
N GLN A 128 -15.73 15.84 17.07
CA GLN A 128 -16.55 14.73 17.51
C GLN A 128 -17.03 13.92 16.31
N PRO A 129 -17.08 12.58 16.41
CA PRO A 129 -17.70 11.75 15.39
C PRO A 129 -19.15 12.17 15.13
N SER A 130 -19.54 12.33 13.86
CA SER A 130 -20.93 12.54 13.46
C SER A 130 -21.71 11.22 13.29
N PHE A 131 -21.14 10.12 13.81
CA PHE A 131 -21.68 8.76 13.75
C PHE A 131 -21.64 8.13 15.14
N PRO A 132 -22.57 7.20 15.46
CA PRO A 132 -22.52 6.46 16.72
C PRO A 132 -21.25 5.61 16.80
N LEU A 133 -20.49 5.69 17.90
CA LEU A 133 -19.26 4.92 18.08
C LEU A 133 -19.46 3.40 17.96
N SER A 134 -20.66 2.91 18.26
CA SER A 134 -21.03 1.51 18.11
C SER A 134 -20.97 0.97 16.68
N CYS A 135 -20.83 1.84 15.65
CA CYS A 135 -20.57 1.39 14.29
C CYS A 135 -19.16 0.82 14.11
N LEU A 136 -18.21 1.20 14.98
CA LEU A 136 -16.82 0.78 14.93
C LEU A 136 -16.61 -0.61 15.55
N ASP A 137 -17.53 -1.05 16.41
CA ASP A 137 -17.50 -2.36 17.07
C ASP A 137 -17.89 -3.51 16.14
N ARG A 138 -18.39 -3.20 14.95
CA ARG A 138 -18.87 -4.20 13.98
C ARG A 138 -17.83 -4.39 12.89
N PRO A 139 -17.40 -5.64 12.60
CA PRO A 139 -16.58 -5.89 11.43
C PRO A 139 -17.33 -5.45 10.17
N PHE A 140 -16.60 -4.92 9.19
CA PHE A 140 -17.16 -4.61 7.89
C PHE A 140 -17.74 -5.89 7.29
N ALA A 141 -19.06 -5.91 7.10
CA ALA A 141 -19.73 -6.89 6.27
C ALA A 141 -20.00 -6.20 4.93
N PRO A 142 -19.36 -6.61 3.82
CA PRO A 142 -19.74 -6.11 2.53
C PRO A 142 -21.24 -6.36 2.34
N PHE A 143 -21.98 -5.35 1.90
CA PHE A 143 -23.32 -5.60 1.40
C PHE A 143 -23.20 -6.66 0.31
N PRO A 144 -24.05 -7.71 0.30
CA PRO A 144 -24.08 -8.61 -0.83
C PRO A 144 -24.32 -7.74 -2.06
N PHE A 145 -23.32 -7.65 -2.92
CA PHE A 145 -23.48 -7.01 -4.21
C PHE A 145 -24.52 -7.87 -4.91
N ALA A 146 -25.77 -7.41 -4.93
CA ALA A 146 -26.77 -8.03 -5.76
C ALA A 146 -26.28 -7.79 -7.19
N ALA A 147 -25.62 -8.79 -7.75
CA ALA A 147 -25.24 -8.82 -9.14
C ALA A 147 -26.52 -8.67 -9.94
N ALA A 148 -26.84 -7.44 -10.32
CA ALA A 148 -27.71 -7.19 -11.45
C ALA A 148 -26.90 -7.64 -12.68
N ASN A 149 -26.97 -8.95 -12.93
CA ASN A 149 -26.50 -9.68 -14.10
C ASN A 149 -24.97 -9.82 -14.26
N GLY A 150 -24.46 -10.99 -13.89
CA GLY A 150 -23.23 -11.57 -14.47
C GLY A 150 -21.97 -11.47 -13.62
N GLU A 151 -21.65 -12.57 -12.93
CA GLU A 151 -20.32 -13.08 -12.54
C GLU A 151 -19.25 -12.10 -12.02
N LEU A 152 -18.95 -12.18 -10.71
CA LEU A 152 -17.61 -12.34 -10.13
C LEU A 152 -17.75 -12.38 -8.59
N SER A 153 -17.61 -13.57 -7.99
CA SER A 153 -17.49 -13.71 -6.54
C SER A 153 -16.07 -13.33 -6.14
N MET A 154 -15.86 -12.11 -5.67
CA MET A 154 -14.61 -11.71 -5.03
C MET A 154 -14.54 -12.35 -3.64
N ASN A 155 -13.75 -13.42 -3.53
CA ASN A 155 -13.40 -14.03 -2.27
C ASN A 155 -12.39 -13.12 -1.56
N THR A 156 -12.88 -12.25 -0.68
CA THR A 156 -12.02 -11.42 0.17
C THR A 156 -11.53 -12.26 1.34
N SER A 157 -10.42 -12.98 1.12
CA SER A 157 -9.60 -13.45 2.23
C SER A 157 -8.79 -12.26 2.74
N SER A 158 -9.18 -11.72 3.89
CA SER A 158 -8.39 -10.76 4.64
C SER A 158 -7.04 -11.38 5.02
N VAL A 159 -5.94 -10.72 4.65
CA VAL A 159 -4.57 -10.94 5.17
C VAL A 159 -3.99 -9.60 5.59
#